data_AF-A0A8H5MZA7-F1
#
_entry.id   AF-A0A8H5MZA7-F1
#
_cell.length_a   1.000
_cell.length_b   1.000
_cell.length_c   1.000
_cell.angle_alpha   90.00
_cell.angle_beta   90.00
_cell.angle_gamma   90.00
#
_symmetry.space_group_name_H-M   'P 1'
#
loop_
_entity.id
_entity.type
_entity.pdbx_description
1 polymer ?
#
loop_
_entity_poly.entity_id
_entity_poly.type
_entity_poly.pdbx_seq_one_letter_code
_entity_poly.pdbx_strand_id
1 'polypeptide(L)'
;MASVADLEIIRFDQSWDKDGQVLLRYTAQRSHCGGPYKGISKTGRHAQWNAAAIFEVEYGKIRSFTKDWDQKTMQIQLGWAPARESDDPRWTSKALGSPEEARKRNR
;
A
#
# COMPACT_ATOMS: atom_id res chain seq x y z
N MET A 1 11.35 0.07 8.77
CA MET A 1 11.60 -0.91 7.67
C MET A 1 12.23 -2.22 8.16
N ALA A 2 12.30 -2.50 9.47
CA ALA A 2 12.88 -3.75 9.97
C ALA A 2 11.87 -4.92 10.06
N SER A 3 10.59 -4.64 10.30
CA SER A 3 9.56 -5.68 10.52
C SER A 3 9.07 -6.35 9.23
N VAL A 4 9.18 -5.59 8.16
CA VAL A 4 8.90 -5.98 6.80
C VAL A 4 10.26 -5.78 6.15
N ALA A 5 10.90 -6.79 5.54
CA ALA A 5 12.29 -6.68 5.02
C ALA A 5 12.37 -6.77 3.50
N ASP A 6 11.38 -7.40 2.88
CA ASP A 6 11.26 -7.79 1.47
C ASP A 6 10.37 -6.83 0.66
N LEU A 7 10.62 -5.51 0.70
CA LEU A 7 9.77 -4.57 -0.03
C LEU A 7 10.06 -4.67 -1.53
N GLU A 8 9.02 -4.86 -2.31
CA GLU A 8 9.11 -4.90 -3.77
C GLU A 8 8.02 -4.01 -4.39
N ILE A 9 8.39 -3.22 -5.39
CA ILE A 9 7.45 -2.51 -6.26
C ILE A 9 7.19 -3.43 -7.47
N ILE A 10 5.98 -3.95 -7.59
CA ILE A 10 5.62 -4.93 -8.63
C ILE A 10 4.97 -4.27 -9.85
N ARG A 11 4.52 -3.03 -9.70
CA ARG A 11 3.96 -2.23 -10.79
C ARG A 11 4.17 -0.77 -10.49
N PHE A 12 4.50 0.02 -11.51
CA PHE A 12 4.42 1.46 -11.42
C PHE A 12 4.05 2.05 -12.78
N ASP A 13 3.39 3.19 -12.74
CA ASP A 13 3.09 4.04 -13.88
C ASP A 13 3.54 5.46 -13.52
N GLN A 14 4.05 6.20 -14.49
CA GLN A 14 4.40 7.62 -14.31
C GLN A 14 3.77 8.47 -15.41
N SER A 15 3.36 9.69 -15.07
CA SER A 15 2.94 10.68 -16.06
C SER A 15 3.51 12.06 -15.72
N TRP A 16 3.76 12.83 -16.77
CA TRP A 16 4.32 14.17 -16.69
C TRP A 16 3.27 15.17 -17.16
N ASP A 17 3.10 16.23 -16.40
CA ASP A 17 2.34 17.39 -16.83
C ASP A 17 3.27 18.52 -17.31
N LYS A 18 2.74 19.41 -18.14
CA LYS A 18 3.48 20.53 -18.75
C LYS A 18 3.96 21.54 -17.70
N ASP A 19 3.29 21.61 -16.55
CA ASP A 19 3.56 22.59 -15.50
C ASP A 19 4.55 22.08 -14.44
N GLY A 20 5.34 21.05 -14.76
CA GLY A 20 6.39 20.52 -13.87
C GLY A 20 5.86 19.59 -12.77
N GLN A 21 4.63 19.08 -12.90
CA GLN A 21 4.13 18.03 -12.02
C GLN A 21 4.43 16.64 -12.58
N VAL A 22 4.83 15.73 -11.69
CA VAL A 22 5.04 14.31 -11.99
C VAL A 22 4.12 13.48 -11.11
N LEU A 23 3.25 12.70 -11.73
CA LEU A 23 2.46 11.70 -11.02
C LEU A 23 3.19 10.36 -11.09
N LEU A 24 3.32 9.72 -9.93
CA LEU A 24 3.76 8.34 -9.79
C LEU A 24 2.62 7.55 -9.14
N ARG A 25 2.22 6.45 -9.75
CA ARG A 25 1.38 5.45 -9.10
C ARG A 25 2.12 4.14 -9.06
N TYR A 26 2.10 3.45 -7.92
CA TYR A 26 2.75 2.15 -7.80
C TYR A 26 1.96 1.18 -6.94
N THR A 27 2.13 -0.09 -7.23
CA THR A 27 1.70 -1.21 -6.40
C THR A 27 2.95 -1.82 -5.79
N ALA A 28 2.96 -1.93 -4.47
CA ALA A 28 4.04 -2.57 -3.73
C ALA A 28 3.51 -3.79 -2.96
N GLN A 29 4.39 -4.74 -2.73
CA GLN A 29 4.12 -5.93 -1.94
C GLN A 29 5.20 -6.17 -0.89
N ARG A 30 4.82 -6.85 0.19
CA ARG A 30 5.73 -7.19 1.27
C ARG A 30 5.19 -8.22 2.25
N SER A 31 6.08 -8.84 3.02
CA SER A 31 5.70 -9.76 4.10
C SER A 31 6.15 -9.24 5.47
N HIS A 32 5.37 -9.50 6.53
CA HIS A 32 5.81 -9.30 7.92
C HIS A 32 6.80 -10.42 8.29
N CYS A 33 8.02 -10.29 7.75
CA CYS A 33 9.05 -11.33 7.77
C CYS A 33 10.30 -10.97 8.60
N GLY A 34 10.41 -9.73 9.06
CA GLY A 34 11.53 -9.23 9.84
C GLY A 34 11.24 -9.14 11.34
N GLY A 35 11.75 -8.09 11.99
CA GLY A 35 11.58 -7.87 13.44
C GLY A 35 10.12 -7.61 13.87
N PRO A 36 9.82 -7.59 15.18
CA PRO A 36 8.47 -7.31 15.65
C PRO A 36 8.00 -5.89 15.26
N TYR A 37 6.70 -5.71 15.07
CA TYR A 37 6.08 -4.40 14.86
C TYR A 37 5.19 -4.05 16.05
N LYS A 38 5.56 -3.03 16.84
CA LYS A 38 4.82 -2.60 18.04
C LYS A 38 4.43 -3.76 18.98
N GLY A 39 5.36 -4.71 19.20
CA GLY A 39 5.14 -5.89 20.03
C GLY A 39 4.49 -7.08 19.32
N ILE A 40 4.02 -6.91 18.08
CA ILE A 40 3.49 -8.00 17.24
C ILE A 40 4.68 -8.75 16.63
N SER A 41 4.85 -10.01 16.99
CA SER A 41 5.89 -10.88 16.42
C SER A 41 5.65 -11.13 14.93
N LYS A 42 6.71 -11.48 14.21
CA LYS A 42 6.69 -11.88 12.80
C LYS A 42 5.51 -12.81 12.51
N THR A 43 4.60 -12.39 11.63
CA THR A 43 3.39 -13.17 11.29
C THR A 43 3.55 -13.98 10.00
N GLY A 44 4.54 -13.65 9.15
CA GLY A 44 4.69 -14.24 7.82
C GLY A 44 3.59 -13.83 6.83
N ARG A 45 2.65 -12.98 7.24
CA ARG A 45 1.58 -12.50 6.37
C ARG A 45 2.14 -11.60 5.28
N HIS A 46 1.58 -11.76 4.09
CA HIS A 46 1.86 -10.94 2.92
C HIS A 46 0.80 -9.84 2.79
N ALA A 47 1.22 -8.69 2.30
CA ALA A 47 0.35 -7.58 1.97
C ALA A 47 0.77 -7.00 0.62
N GLN A 48 -0.24 -6.59 -0.15
CA GLN A 48 -0.10 -5.79 -1.35
C GLN A 48 -0.92 -4.51 -1.19
N TRP A 49 -0.37 -3.37 -1.59
CA TRP A 49 -1.05 -2.08 -1.48
C TRP A 49 -0.68 -1.17 -2.64
N ASN A 50 -1.56 -0.21 -2.91
CA ASN A 50 -1.31 0.84 -3.90
C ASN A 50 -0.89 2.13 -3.20
N ALA A 51 -0.19 2.96 -3.95
CA ALA A 51 0.20 4.29 -3.55
C ALA A 51 0.27 5.20 -4.77
N ALA A 52 0.03 6.48 -4.53
CA ALA A 52 0.19 7.52 -5.52
C ALA A 52 0.96 8.69 -4.90
N ALA A 53 1.79 9.34 -5.70
CA ALA A 53 2.48 10.55 -5.31
C ALA A 53 2.46 11.55 -6.46
N ILE A 54 2.22 12.81 -6.14
CA ILE A 54 2.36 13.95 -7.05
C ILE A 54 3.60 14.71 -6.58
N PHE A 55 4.57 14.88 -7.47
CA PHE A 55 5.79 15.65 -7.23
C PHE A 55 5.71 16.96 -7.99
N GLU A 56 6.06 18.06 -7.33
CA GLU A 56 6.29 19.35 -7.96
C GLU A 56 7.78 19.50 -8.25
N VAL A 57 8.14 19.73 -9.52
CA VAL A 57 9.53 19.82 -9.97
C VAL A 57 9.85 21.25 -10.39
N GLU A 58 10.92 21.80 -9.81
CA GLU A 58 11.43 23.14 -10.12
C GLU A 58 12.94 23.06 -10.37
N TYR A 59 13.41 23.62 -11.50
CA TYR A 59 14.83 23.57 -11.91
C TYR A 59 15.44 22.15 -11.88
N GLY A 60 14.67 21.15 -12.30
CA GLY A 60 15.10 19.74 -12.33
C GLY A 60 15.20 19.07 -10.96
N LYS A 61 14.71 19.70 -9.88
CA LYS A 61 14.68 19.16 -8.53
C LYS A 61 13.25 19.04 -8.02
N ILE A 62 13.00 18.04 -7.18
CA ILE A 62 11.72 17.94 -6.45
C ILE A 62 11.67 19.07 -5.43
N ARG A 63 10.71 19.98 -5.60
CA ARG A 63 10.41 21.07 -4.67
C ARG A 63 9.53 20.57 -3.53
N SER A 64 8.49 19.82 -3.88
CA SER A 64 7.51 19.28 -2.93
C SER A 64 6.91 17.98 -3.46
N PHE A 65 6.23 17.22 -2.59
CA PHE A 65 5.38 16.14 -3.04
C PHE A 65 4.23 15.88 -2.07
N THR A 66 3.10 15.45 -2.63
CA THR A 66 1.98 14.88 -1.88
C THR A 66 1.95 13.40 -2.15
N LYS A 67 1.85 12.58 -1.11
CA LYS A 67 1.77 11.12 -1.25
C LYS A 67 0.58 10.59 -0.48
N ASP A 68 -0.16 9.70 -1.13
CA ASP A 68 -1.17 8.88 -0.52
C ASP A 68 -0.85 7.40 -0.74
N TRP A 69 -1.22 6.57 0.23
CA TRP A 69 -1.04 5.12 0.16
C TRP A 69 -2.06 4.41 1.03
N ASP A 70 -2.45 3.20 0.63
CA ASP A 70 -3.47 2.37 1.29
C ASP A 70 -2.97 1.77 2.62
N GLN A 71 -2.49 2.61 3.54
CA GLN A 71 -1.79 2.21 4.75
C GLN A 71 -2.63 1.33 5.66
N LYS A 72 -3.92 1.65 5.82
CA LYS A 72 -4.82 0.90 6.71
C LYS A 72 -5.06 -0.51 6.17
N THR A 73 -5.27 -0.63 4.85
CA THR A 73 -5.44 -1.92 4.16
C THR A 73 -4.17 -2.76 4.26
N MET A 74 -2.99 -2.16 4.11
CA MET A 74 -1.70 -2.83 4.35
C MET A 74 -1.61 -3.34 5.80
N GLN A 75 -1.93 -2.51 6.80
CA GLN A 75 -1.87 -2.90 8.20
C GLN A 75 -2.80 -4.08 8.54
N ILE A 76 -4.01 -4.10 7.96
CA ILE A 76 -4.96 -5.21 8.14
C ILE A 76 -4.40 -6.50 7.54
N GLN A 77 -3.90 -6.46 6.30
CA GLN A 77 -3.30 -7.63 5.64
C GLN A 77 -2.12 -8.20 6.44
N LEU A 78 -1.23 -7.34 6.95
CA LEU A 78 -0.07 -7.76 7.77
C LEU A 78 -0.47 -8.26 9.17
N GLY A 79 -1.73 -8.04 9.59
CA GLY A 79 -2.21 -8.36 10.94
C GLY A 79 -1.77 -7.36 12.01
N TRP A 80 -1.44 -6.13 11.62
CA TRP A 80 -1.03 -5.05 12.53
C TRP A 80 -2.20 -4.22 13.04
N ALA A 81 -3.34 -4.26 12.34
CA ALA A 81 -4.57 -3.61 12.75
C ALA A 81 -5.76 -4.56 12.56
N PRO A 82 -6.77 -4.51 13.44
CA PRO A 82 -7.99 -5.27 13.24
C PRO A 82 -8.82 -4.69 12.09
N ALA A 83 -9.49 -5.56 11.33
CA ALA A 83 -10.62 -5.19 10.49
C ALA A 83 -11.92 -5.53 11.24
N ARG A 84 -12.84 -4.59 11.27
CA ARG A 84 -14.22 -4.84 11.73
C ARG A 84 -15.08 -5.20 10.54
N GLU A 85 -16.13 -5.97 10.78
CA GLU A 85 -17.13 -6.24 9.76
C GLU A 85 -17.85 -4.94 9.39
N SER A 86 -18.11 -4.75 8.09
CA SER A 86 -18.91 -3.64 7.60
C SER A 86 -20.33 -4.11 7.34
N ASP A 87 -21.31 -3.21 7.50
CA ASP A 87 -22.69 -3.46 7.07
C ASP A 87 -22.81 -3.54 5.53
N ASP A 88 -21.85 -2.96 4.79
CA ASP A 88 -21.78 -3.07 3.34
C ASP A 88 -21.12 -4.41 2.95
N PRO A 89 -21.83 -5.30 2.22
CA PRO A 89 -21.33 -6.63 1.89
C PRO A 89 -20.09 -6.63 0.99
N ARG A 90 -19.73 -5.48 0.38
CA ARG A 90 -18.49 -5.30 -0.38
C ARG A 90 -17.26 -5.18 0.51
N TRP A 91 -17.44 -4.75 1.76
CA TRP A 91 -16.36 -4.37 2.68
C TRP A 91 -16.26 -5.32 3.89
N THR A 92 -16.17 -6.62 3.61
CA THR A 92 -16.01 -7.63 4.67
C THR A 92 -14.60 -7.61 5.28
N SER A 93 -14.47 -8.07 6.53
CA SER A 93 -13.16 -8.23 7.18
C SER A 93 -12.21 -9.11 6.36
N LYS A 94 -12.75 -10.16 5.73
CA LYS A 94 -12.03 -11.04 4.81
C LYS A 94 -11.58 -10.31 3.54
N ALA A 95 -12.43 -9.47 2.95
CA ALA A 95 -12.07 -8.70 1.76
C ALA A 95 -10.95 -7.70 2.06
N LEU A 96 -10.97 -7.04 3.22
CA LEU A 96 -9.93 -6.12 3.64
C LEU A 96 -8.60 -6.82 3.98
N GLY A 97 -8.67 -8.06 4.50
CA GLY A 97 -7.50 -8.90 4.76
C GLY A 97 -6.92 -9.59 3.52
N SER A 98 -7.68 -9.65 2.41
CA SER A 98 -7.23 -10.22 1.14
C SER A 98 -7.85 -9.50 -0.06
N PRO A 99 -7.47 -8.23 -0.33
CA PRO A 99 -8.13 -7.39 -1.32
C PRO A 99 -8.02 -7.90 -2.75
N GLU A 100 -6.89 -8.51 -3.11
CA GLU A 100 -6.64 -9.07 -4.44
C GLU A 100 -7.60 -10.23 -4.74
N GLU A 101 -7.83 -11.11 -3.78
CA GLU A 101 -8.77 -12.24 -3.90
C GLU A 101 -10.22 -11.77 -3.98
N ALA A 102 -10.58 -10.74 -3.20
CA ALA A 102 -11.91 -10.12 -3.29
C ALA A 102 -12.15 -9.48 -4.68
N ARG A 103 -11.12 -8.87 -5.28
CA ARG A 103 -11.21 -8.26 -6.61
C ARG A 103 -11.41 -9.29 -7.72
N LYS A 104 -10.76 -10.46 -7.64
CA LYS A 104 -10.92 -11.55 -8.61
C LYS A 104 -12.33 -12.14 -8.61
N ARG A 105 -13.00 -12.20 -7.45
CA ARG A 105 -14.38 -12.72 -7.33
C ARG A 105 -15.44 -11.83 -7.97
N ASN A 106 -15.16 -10.54 -8.12
CA ASN A 106 -16.10 -9.55 -8.64
C ASN A 106 -15.85 -9.21 -10.12
N ARG A 107 -15.02 -9.99 -10.82
CA ARG A 107 -14.80 -9.92 -12.27
C ARG A 107 -15.46 -11.10 -12.95
#